data_AF-F2BAP3-F1
#
_entry.id   AF-F2BAP3-F1
#
_cell.length_a   1.000
_cell.length_b   1.000
_cell.length_c   1.000
_cell.angle_alpha   90.00
_cell.angle_beta   90.00
_cell.angle_gamma   90.00
#
_symmetry.space_group_name_H-M   'P 1'
#
loop_
_entity.id
_entity.type
_entity.pdbx_description
1 polymer ?
#
loop_
_entity_poly.entity_id
_entity_poly.type
_entity_poly.pdbx_seq_one_letter_code
_entity_poly.pdbx_strand_id
1 'polypeptide(L)'
;MHHNKNIQIYGGAPPKGEWLKNERASLEQWCGVTDAASLLDMVQWLMDEGHRAEYRNRGETGGIAGWDYSRALSLLSSGYLSKEDALNRSLDIARRVQKEFDSWDNFMASYFTGYEYWSDDEGGQRQRVYMALKGKPDSLYKLPWQLELKRAW
;
A
#
# COMPACT_ATOMS: atom_id res chain seq x y z
N MET A 1 7.67 36.00 -9.41
CA MET A 1 7.44 35.01 -8.34
C MET A 1 7.60 33.62 -8.93
N HIS A 2 8.76 32.99 -8.70
CA HIS A 2 9.12 31.71 -9.30
C HIS A 2 8.30 30.57 -8.69
N HIS A 3 7.32 30.06 -9.43
CA HIS A 3 6.65 28.80 -9.12
C HIS A 3 7.49 27.66 -9.70
N ASN A 4 8.45 27.18 -8.93
CA ASN A 4 9.09 25.89 -9.20
C ASN A 4 8.94 25.02 -7.97
N LYS A 5 8.05 24.03 -8.03
CA LYS A 5 8.20 22.78 -7.27
C LYS A 5 7.66 21.65 -8.16
N ASN A 6 8.53 21.20 -9.06
CA ASN A 6 8.49 19.84 -9.58
C ASN A 6 8.25 18.87 -8.42
N ILE A 7 7.00 18.44 -8.24
CA ILE A 7 6.68 17.31 -7.37
C ILE A 7 7.20 16.09 -8.14
N GLN A 8 8.45 15.72 -7.87
CA GLN A 8 8.95 14.40 -8.24
C GLN A 8 8.13 13.39 -7.42
N ILE A 9 7.12 12.81 -8.07
CA ILE A 9 6.38 11.68 -7.52
C ILE A 9 7.32 10.48 -7.57
N TYR A 10 7.66 9.95 -6.40
CA TYR A 10 8.45 8.72 -6.29
C TYR A 10 7.48 7.55 -6.50
N GLY A 11 7.27 7.16 -7.76
CA GLY A 11 6.37 6.07 -8.18
C GLY A 11 5.08 6.56 -8.83
N GLY A 12 4.65 5.90 -9.92
CA GLY A 12 3.49 6.31 -10.72
C GLY A 12 3.79 7.39 -11.77
N ALA A 13 3.04 7.39 -12.88
CA ALA A 13 3.21 8.36 -13.97
C ALA A 13 2.85 9.78 -13.51
N PRO A 14 3.54 10.84 -13.99
CA PRO A 14 3.21 12.22 -13.65
C PRO A 14 1.77 12.53 -14.08
N PRO A 15 0.92 12.99 -13.16
CA PRO A 15 -0.50 12.91 -13.36
C PRO A 15 -0.95 14.13 -14.15
N LYS A 16 -1.20 13.96 -15.46
CA LYS A 16 -1.83 15.00 -16.29
C LYS A 16 -3.34 15.04 -15.98
N GLY A 17 -3.98 16.19 -16.15
CA GLY A 17 -5.29 16.52 -15.57
C GLY A 17 -6.42 15.48 -15.71
N GLU A 18 -6.53 14.74 -16.81
CA GLU A 18 -7.54 13.68 -16.96
C GLU A 18 -7.25 12.44 -16.09
N TRP A 19 -5.97 12.08 -15.93
CA TRP A 19 -5.57 10.97 -15.06
C TRP A 19 -5.95 11.24 -13.61
N LEU A 20 -5.73 12.47 -13.11
CA LEU A 20 -6.15 12.85 -11.75
C LEU A 20 -7.65 12.76 -11.55
N LYS A 21 -8.45 13.14 -12.55
CA LYS A 21 -9.91 13.04 -12.48
C LYS A 21 -10.37 11.59 -12.43
N ASN A 22 -9.81 10.74 -13.29
CA ASN A 22 -10.17 9.33 -13.35
C ASN A 22 -9.71 8.57 -12.10
N GLU A 23 -8.53 8.89 -11.58
CA GLU A 23 -8.03 8.30 -10.33
C GLU A 23 -8.90 8.70 -9.15
N ARG A 24 -9.27 9.99 -9.03
CA ARG A 24 -10.18 10.47 -7.98
C ARG A 24 -11.58 9.84 -8.08
N ALA A 25 -12.15 9.75 -9.28
CA ALA A 25 -13.43 9.09 -9.49
C ALA A 25 -13.37 7.61 -9.09
N SER A 26 -12.26 6.93 -9.38
CA SER A 26 -12.06 5.53 -8.97
C SER A 26 -11.89 5.39 -7.45
N LEU A 27 -11.16 6.31 -6.81
CA LEU A 27 -10.99 6.33 -5.35
C LEU A 27 -12.32 6.61 -4.63
N GLU A 28 -13.15 7.51 -5.15
CA GLU A 28 -14.48 7.77 -4.62
C GLU A 28 -15.39 6.55 -4.79
N GLN A 29 -15.47 5.99 -6.01
CA GLN A 29 -16.36 4.86 -6.32
C GLN A 29 -16.01 3.59 -5.53
N TRP A 30 -14.73 3.26 -5.44
CA TRP A 30 -14.29 1.95 -4.93
C TRP A 30 -13.72 2.01 -3.51
N CYS A 31 -13.34 3.19 -3.02
CA CYS A 31 -12.76 3.36 -1.69
C CYS A 31 -13.53 4.39 -0.83
N GLY A 32 -14.52 5.09 -1.37
CA GLY A 32 -15.21 6.17 -0.64
C GLY A 32 -14.32 7.37 -0.29
N VAL A 33 -13.17 7.52 -0.96
CA VAL A 33 -12.19 8.58 -0.67
C VAL A 33 -12.44 9.77 -1.59
N THR A 34 -12.82 10.91 -1.01
CA THR A 34 -13.13 12.15 -1.76
C THR A 34 -12.22 13.32 -1.38
N ASP A 35 -11.60 13.25 -0.21
CA ASP A 35 -10.74 14.27 0.38
C ASP A 35 -9.67 13.67 1.31
N ALA A 36 -8.87 14.53 1.93
CA ALA A 36 -7.83 14.10 2.87
C ALA A 36 -8.39 13.43 4.13
N ALA A 37 -9.56 13.83 4.62
CA ALA A 37 -10.13 13.25 5.85
C ALA A 37 -10.61 11.82 5.60
N SER A 38 -11.44 11.62 4.58
CA SER A 38 -11.91 10.30 4.14
C SER A 38 -10.77 9.36 3.74
N LEU A 39 -9.69 9.88 3.14
CA LEU A 39 -8.47 9.11 2.92
C LEU A 39 -7.88 8.58 4.22
N LEU A 40 -7.74 9.45 5.23
CA LEU A 40 -7.12 9.09 6.50
C LEU A 40 -8.00 8.10 7.28
N ASP A 41 -9.31 8.25 7.23
CA ASP A 41 -10.26 7.30 7.83
C ASP A 41 -10.13 5.92 7.18
N MET A 42 -10.07 5.85 5.84
CA MET A 42 -9.87 4.59 5.11
C MET A 42 -8.51 3.95 5.43
N VAL A 43 -7.43 4.74 5.47
CA VAL A 43 -6.10 4.25 5.86
C VAL A 43 -6.12 3.72 7.30
N GLN A 44 -6.76 4.42 8.23
CA GLN A 44 -6.86 3.98 9.62
C GLN A 44 -7.66 2.68 9.73
N TRP A 45 -8.79 2.59 9.03
CA TRP A 45 -9.58 1.36 8.97
C TRP A 45 -8.76 0.19 8.45
N LEU A 46 -8.03 0.34 7.33
CA LEU A 46 -7.12 -0.69 6.81
C LEU A 46 -6.04 -1.07 7.83
N MET A 47 -5.54 -0.11 8.63
CA MET A 47 -4.48 -0.34 9.61
C MET A 47 -4.95 -1.03 10.90
N ASP A 48 -6.21 -0.86 11.31
CA ASP A 48 -6.72 -1.41 12.56
C ASP A 48 -7.67 -2.59 12.39
N GLU A 49 -8.63 -2.49 11.47
CA GLU A 49 -9.61 -3.53 11.20
C GLU A 49 -9.39 -4.23 9.87
N GLY A 50 -9.42 -3.49 8.77
CA GLY A 50 -9.29 -3.96 7.40
C GLY A 50 -10.21 -5.14 7.04
N HIS A 51 -9.92 -5.77 5.91
CA HIS A 51 -10.66 -6.96 5.48
C HIS A 51 -10.44 -8.15 6.43
N ARG A 52 -9.35 -8.14 7.21
CA ARG A 52 -9.02 -9.20 8.19
C ARG A 52 -10.04 -9.34 9.33
N ALA A 53 -10.82 -8.30 9.65
CA ALA A 53 -11.90 -8.42 10.63
C ALA A 53 -12.98 -9.39 10.14
N GLU A 54 -13.47 -9.18 8.92
CA GLU A 54 -14.46 -10.06 8.28
C GLU A 54 -13.89 -11.45 7.97
N TYR A 55 -12.65 -11.51 7.49
CA TYR A 55 -11.93 -12.76 7.23
C TYR A 55 -11.92 -13.70 8.45
N ARG A 56 -11.61 -13.15 9.63
CA ARG A 56 -11.64 -13.89 10.90
C ARG A 56 -13.05 -14.32 11.29
N ASN A 57 -14.05 -13.48 11.06
CA ASN A 57 -15.45 -13.80 11.37
C ASN A 57 -16.02 -14.93 10.50
N ARG A 58 -15.47 -15.13 9.29
CA ARG A 58 -15.80 -16.26 8.41
C ARG A 58 -15.11 -17.58 8.82
N GLY A 59 -14.28 -17.55 9.86
CA GLY A 59 -13.56 -18.72 10.36
C GLY A 59 -12.35 -19.11 9.51
N GLU A 60 -11.88 -18.23 8.63
CA GLU A 60 -10.73 -18.50 7.78
C GLU A 60 -9.42 -18.44 8.58
N THR A 61 -8.45 -19.28 8.21
CA THR A 61 -7.17 -19.43 8.92
C THR A 61 -6.04 -18.80 8.12
N GLY A 62 -5.17 -18.04 8.79
CA GLY A 62 -4.09 -17.30 8.14
C GLY A 62 -4.26 -15.79 8.32
N GLY A 63 -3.27 -15.01 7.87
CA GLY A 63 -3.30 -13.56 7.96
C GLY A 63 -3.38 -12.92 6.59
N ILE A 64 -4.29 -11.97 6.40
CA ILE A 64 -4.43 -11.18 5.16
C ILE A 64 -3.98 -9.72 5.31
N ALA A 65 -3.38 -9.38 6.45
CA ALA A 65 -2.97 -8.02 6.78
C ALA A 65 -1.95 -7.43 5.77
N GLY A 66 -1.16 -8.27 5.09
CA GLY A 66 -0.24 -7.81 4.05
C GLY A 66 -0.94 -7.10 2.89
N TRP A 67 -2.17 -7.52 2.54
CA TRP A 67 -3.00 -6.85 1.53
C TRP A 67 -3.48 -5.48 2.05
N ASP A 68 -4.05 -5.45 3.25
CA ASP A 68 -4.58 -4.22 3.86
C ASP A 68 -3.49 -3.15 4.01
N TYR A 69 -2.31 -3.53 4.51
CA TYR A 69 -1.18 -2.61 4.68
C TYR A 69 -0.62 -2.10 3.34
N SER A 70 -0.55 -2.97 2.33
CA SER A 70 -0.14 -2.57 0.97
C SER A 70 -1.13 -1.58 0.36
N ARG A 71 -2.44 -1.80 0.59
CA ARG A 71 -3.49 -0.90 0.13
C ARG A 71 -3.42 0.46 0.84
N ALA A 72 -3.22 0.45 2.16
CA ALA A 72 -3.06 1.67 2.96
C ALA A 72 -1.87 2.52 2.44
N LEU A 73 -0.72 1.87 2.19
CA LEU A 73 0.45 2.55 1.64
C LEU A 73 0.18 3.14 0.24
N SER A 74 -0.50 2.40 -0.63
CA SER A 74 -0.89 2.88 -1.96
C SER A 74 -1.80 4.10 -1.88
N LEU A 75 -2.78 4.11 -0.96
CA LEU A 75 -3.74 5.20 -0.81
C LEU A 75 -3.07 6.52 -0.36
N LEU A 76 -1.98 6.47 0.41
CA LEU A 76 -1.21 7.66 0.79
C LEU A 76 -0.57 8.38 -0.41
N SER A 77 -0.42 7.70 -1.55
CA SER A 77 0.09 8.28 -2.81
C SER A 77 -0.99 8.89 -3.71
N SER A 78 -2.26 8.90 -3.29
CA SER A 78 -3.42 9.43 -4.04
C SER A 78 -3.38 10.94 -4.34
N GLY A 79 -2.49 11.70 -3.69
CA GLY A 79 -2.33 13.15 -3.91
C GLY A 79 -3.26 14.04 -3.09
N TYR A 80 -3.94 13.49 -2.07
CA TYR A 80 -4.71 14.28 -1.09
C TYR A 80 -3.86 14.82 0.08
N LEU A 81 -2.64 14.32 0.26
CA LEU A 81 -1.73 14.71 1.34
C LEU A 81 -0.54 15.50 0.81
N SER A 82 0.09 16.28 1.70
CA SER A 82 1.42 16.80 1.42
C SER A 82 2.43 15.65 1.31
N LYS A 83 3.54 15.87 0.60
CA LYS A 83 4.61 14.87 0.49
C LYS A 83 5.12 14.44 1.88
N GLU A 84 5.32 15.40 2.77
CA GLU A 84 5.81 15.13 4.13
C GLU A 84 4.80 14.30 4.93
N ASP A 85 3.51 14.63 4.89
CA ASP A 85 2.48 13.87 5.60
C ASP A 85 2.35 12.44 5.06
N ALA A 86 2.38 12.27 3.74
CA ALA A 86 2.36 10.96 3.11
C ALA A 86 3.58 10.11 3.52
N LEU A 87 4.78 10.70 3.56
CA LEU A 87 6.01 10.00 3.96
C LEU A 87 6.02 9.66 5.46
N ASN A 88 5.58 10.59 6.32
CA ASN A 88 5.44 10.35 7.76
C ASN A 88 4.56 9.13 8.03
N ARG A 89 3.39 9.10 7.40
CA ARG A 89 2.43 7.99 7.55
C ARG A 89 2.91 6.70 6.91
N SER A 90 3.57 6.78 5.74
CA SER A 90 4.19 5.61 5.10
C SER A 90 5.23 4.96 6.01
N LEU A 91 6.01 5.76 6.75
CA LEU A 91 6.98 5.27 7.73
C LEU A 91 6.30 4.56 8.91
N ASP A 92 5.19 5.10 9.41
CA ASP A 92 4.43 4.47 10.49
C ASP A 92 3.84 3.11 10.06
N ILE A 93 3.31 3.03 8.84
CA ILE A 93 2.84 1.76 8.24
C ILE A 93 4.02 0.79 8.10
N ALA A 94 5.15 1.22 7.54
CA ALA A 94 6.32 0.37 7.34
C ALA A 94 6.87 -0.20 8.66
N ARG A 95 6.87 0.60 9.74
CA ARG A 95 7.25 0.13 11.09
C ARG A 95 6.29 -0.90 11.65
N ARG A 96 4.98 -0.74 11.44
CA ARG A 96 3.99 -1.74 11.84
C ARG A 96 4.18 -3.04 11.08
N VAL A 97 4.38 -2.96 9.75
CA VAL A 97 4.67 -4.13 8.90
C VAL A 97 5.94 -4.85 9.37
N GLN A 98 7.04 -4.15 9.61
CA GLN A 98 8.29 -4.76 10.12
C GLN A 98 8.14 -5.47 11.47
N LYS A 99 7.20 -5.02 12.32
CA LYS A 99 6.93 -5.63 13.63
C LYS A 99 6.03 -6.86 13.53
N GLU A 100 5.11 -6.89 12.57
CA GLU A 100 4.10 -7.93 12.45
C GLU A 100 4.55 -9.12 11.59
N PHE A 101 5.43 -8.87 10.62
CA PHE A 101 6.03 -9.90 9.79
C PHE A 101 7.54 -10.00 10.06
N ASP A 102 8.14 -11.12 9.67
CA ASP A 102 9.54 -11.44 9.90
C ASP A 102 10.37 -11.54 8.60
N SER A 103 9.71 -11.47 7.44
CA SER A 103 10.33 -11.66 6.14
C SER A 103 9.46 -11.14 5.00
N TRP A 104 10.11 -10.84 3.86
CA TRP A 104 9.42 -10.49 2.63
C TRP A 104 8.46 -11.59 2.16
N ASP A 105 8.83 -12.86 2.35
CA ASP A 105 8.01 -14.00 1.94
C ASP A 105 6.72 -14.09 2.76
N ASN A 106 6.81 -13.95 4.09
CA ASN A 106 5.63 -14.00 4.95
C ASN A 106 4.70 -12.80 4.71
N PHE A 107 5.26 -11.61 4.49
CA PHE A 107 4.47 -10.44 4.10
C PHE A 107 3.77 -10.64 2.76
N MET A 108 4.47 -11.14 1.74
CA MET A 108 3.90 -11.32 0.41
C MET A 108 2.90 -12.48 0.35
N ALA A 109 3.11 -13.56 1.11
CA ALA A 109 2.12 -14.62 1.28
C ALA A 109 0.79 -14.04 1.82
N SER A 110 0.87 -13.22 2.88
CA SER A 110 -0.30 -12.53 3.44
C SER A 110 -0.95 -11.58 2.43
N TYR A 111 -0.16 -10.88 1.61
CA TYR A 111 -0.65 -10.04 0.53
C TYR A 111 -1.42 -10.83 -0.54
N PHE A 112 -0.93 -11.99 -0.97
CA PHE A 112 -1.61 -12.78 -2.01
C PHE A 112 -2.92 -13.36 -1.51
N THR A 113 -2.93 -13.97 -0.31
CA THR A 113 -4.17 -14.48 0.29
C THR A 113 -5.20 -13.37 0.48
N GLY A 114 -4.76 -12.19 0.93
CA GLY A 114 -5.66 -11.05 1.10
C GLY A 114 -6.18 -10.48 -0.22
N TYR A 115 -5.34 -10.45 -1.26
CA TYR A 115 -5.79 -10.08 -2.60
C TYR A 115 -6.85 -11.04 -3.11
N GLU A 116 -6.59 -12.34 -3.08
CA GLU A 116 -7.52 -13.38 -3.54
C GLU A 116 -8.87 -13.29 -2.83
N TYR A 117 -8.86 -13.12 -1.51
CA TYR A 117 -10.08 -12.90 -0.72
C TYR A 117 -10.83 -11.63 -1.13
N TRP A 118 -10.13 -10.51 -1.34
CA TRP A 118 -10.74 -9.23 -1.63
C TRP A 118 -11.25 -9.10 -3.07
N SER A 119 -10.51 -9.62 -4.05
CA SER A 119 -10.82 -9.43 -5.47
C SER A 119 -11.67 -10.54 -6.07
N ASP A 120 -11.84 -11.67 -5.39
CA ASP A 120 -12.47 -12.89 -5.94
C ASP A 120 -11.77 -13.35 -7.25
N ASP A 121 -10.46 -13.11 -7.34
CA ASP A 121 -9.60 -13.39 -8.50
C ASP A 121 -8.38 -14.19 -8.07
N GLU A 122 -7.88 -15.05 -8.96
CA GLU A 122 -6.69 -15.84 -8.70
C GLU A 122 -5.43 -14.96 -8.75
N GLY A 123 -4.72 -14.84 -7.63
CA GLY A 123 -3.52 -14.01 -7.46
C GLY A 123 -2.30 -14.45 -8.27
N GLY A 124 -2.43 -15.44 -9.15
CA GLY A 124 -1.32 -16.11 -9.84
C GLY A 124 -0.46 -15.15 -10.68
N GLN A 125 -1.04 -14.13 -11.31
CA GLN A 125 -0.24 -13.13 -12.03
C GLN A 125 0.63 -12.30 -11.07
N ARG A 126 0.09 -11.91 -9.92
CA ARG A 126 0.83 -11.14 -8.89
C ARG A 126 1.96 -11.98 -8.29
N GLN A 127 1.70 -13.25 -8.01
CA GLN A 127 2.71 -14.20 -7.54
C GLN A 127 3.85 -14.36 -8.56
N ARG A 128 3.53 -14.50 -9.86
CA ARG A 128 4.56 -14.56 -10.91
C ARG A 128 5.42 -13.30 -10.98
N VAL A 129 4.81 -12.12 -10.88
CA VAL A 129 5.54 -10.85 -10.84
C VAL A 129 6.46 -10.78 -9.63
N TYR A 130 5.98 -11.18 -8.45
CA TYR A 130 6.79 -11.22 -7.24
C TYR A 130 8.01 -12.14 -7.39
N MET A 131 7.83 -13.38 -7.86
CA MET A 131 8.92 -14.33 -8.05
C MET A 131 9.95 -13.80 -9.06
N ALA A 132 9.49 -13.20 -10.16
CA ALA A 132 10.37 -12.57 -11.14
C ALA A 132 11.16 -11.40 -10.56
N LEU A 133 10.53 -10.54 -9.75
CA LEU A 133 11.21 -9.43 -9.07
C LEU A 133 12.21 -9.94 -8.04
N LYS A 134 11.85 -10.93 -7.22
CA LYS A 134 12.71 -11.53 -6.20
C LYS A 134 13.98 -12.15 -6.80
N GLY A 135 13.87 -12.74 -8.00
CA GLY A 135 15.00 -13.34 -8.71
C GLY A 135 16.05 -12.36 -9.25
N LYS A 136 15.73 -11.06 -9.38
CA LYS A 136 16.66 -10.07 -9.94
C LYS A 136 17.88 -9.85 -9.03
N PRO A 137 19.08 -9.61 -9.59
CA PRO A 137 20.28 -9.26 -8.81
C PRO A 137 20.03 -8.10 -7.84
N ASP A 138 19.45 -7.00 -8.33
CA ASP A 138 19.21 -5.77 -7.58
C ASP A 138 17.77 -5.66 -7.03
N SER A 139 17.22 -6.81 -6.61
CA SER A 139 15.84 -6.85 -6.10
C SER A 139 15.71 -6.18 -4.74
N LEU A 140 14.65 -5.38 -4.57
CA LEU A 140 14.28 -4.84 -3.25
C LEU A 140 13.99 -5.96 -2.23
N TYR A 141 13.50 -7.12 -2.70
CA TYR A 141 13.23 -8.28 -1.85
C TYR A 141 14.50 -9.01 -1.35
N LYS A 142 15.70 -8.54 -1.75
CA LYS A 142 16.98 -8.99 -1.19
C LYS A 142 17.51 -8.06 -0.09
N LEU A 143 16.86 -6.92 0.14
CA LEU A 143 17.18 -6.07 1.29
C LEU A 143 16.85 -6.81 2.58
N PRO A 144 17.63 -6.63 3.66
CA PRO A 144 17.28 -7.17 4.97
C PRO A 144 15.87 -6.74 5.37
N TRP A 145 15.06 -7.67 5.87
CA TRP A 145 13.71 -7.35 6.35
C TRP A 145 13.75 -6.27 7.44
N GLN A 146 14.64 -6.44 8.42
CA GLN A 146 14.90 -5.49 9.50
C GLN A 146 15.87 -4.37 9.09
N LEU A 147 15.70 -3.84 7.89
CA LEU A 147 16.40 -2.63 7.46
C LEU A 147 15.99 -1.45 8.36
N GLU A 148 16.96 -0.70 8.87
CA GLU A 148 16.70 0.45 9.73
C GLU A 148 15.93 1.54 8.95
N LEU A 149 14.70 1.84 9.38
CA LEU A 149 13.86 2.85 8.76
C LEU A 149 14.14 4.24 9.33
N LYS A 150 14.78 5.09 8.53
CA LYS A 150 15.14 6.49 8.88
C LYS A 150 14.29 7.50 8.10
N ARG A 151 14.02 8.63 8.75
CA ARG A 151 13.48 9.81 8.08
C ARG A 151 14.59 10.46 7.23
N ALA A 152 14.28 10.81 5.99
CA ALA A 152 15.24 11.40 5.05
C ALA A 152 14.66 12.59 4.25
N TRP A 153 13.53 13.14 4.69
CA TRP A 153 12.83 14.28 4.09
C TRP A 153 12.74 15.46 5.05
#